data_AF-A0A6P6BR60-F1
#
_entry.id   AF-A0A6P6BR60-F1
#
_cell.length_a   1.000
_cell.length_b   1.000
_cell.length_c   1.000
_cell.angle_alpha   90.00
_cell.angle_beta   90.00
_cell.angle_gamma   90.00
#
_symmetry.space_group_name_H-M   'P 1'
#
loop_
_entity.id
_entity.type
_entity.pdbx_description
1 polymer ?
#
loop_
_entity_poly.entity_id
_entity_poly.type
_entity_poly.pdbx_seq_one_letter_code
_entity_poly.pdbx_strand_id
1 'polypeptide(L)'
;MAEASGEVAAVPASGAANGLSSGAGGPPPQTNNPLSRKLHKILETRLDNDKEMLEALKALSTFFVENSLRTRRNLRGDIERRSLAINEEFVSIFKEVKEELESINEDVQTMSNCCQDMTSRLQAAKEQTQDLIVKTTKLQAESQRLEIRAQVADAFLSKFQLTSEEMSVLRGTREGPVTEDFFKALGRVKQIHNDVKVLLRTNQQTAGLEIMEQMALLQETAYEGLYRWAQGECRALTQESCDISPVLTQAMEALQDRPVLYKYTLDEFGTARRSTVVRGFIDALTRGGPGGGGAPRPIEMHSHDPLRYVGDMLAWLHQATASEKEHLEALLKQVTSQGVEENFQEVVGHITEGVCRPLKVRIEQVIVAEPGAVLLYKISNLLKFYHHTISGIVGNNAATLLTTIEEMHLLSKKIFFNSLSLHASKLMDKVELPPPDLGPSSALNQTLALLREVLASHDSSVVPLDARQADFVQVLSCVLDPLLQMCTVSASNLGTADMATFMVNSLYMMKTTLALFEFTDRRLEMLQFQVRFGSLANLPNLDSVALKAAMVQFDRYLSAPDKLLMPQLDVLLSATVKEQIIRQSTELVCRAYSEVHAAVTNPANEYKDPESIVRRPPQQVRTLLS
;
A
#
# COMPACT_ATOMS: atom_id res chain seq x y z
N MET A 1 -5.41 -4.35 -67.49
CA MET A 1 -5.99 -3.11 -68.07
C MET A 1 -4.92 -2.49 -68.94
N ALA A 2 -5.26 -2.03 -70.16
CA ALA A 2 -4.36 -1.55 -71.22
C ALA A 2 -3.27 -2.58 -71.63
N GLU A 3 -3.22 -3.18 -72.82
CA GLU A 3 -3.44 -2.73 -74.21
C GLU A 3 -2.34 -1.84 -74.81
N ALA A 4 -1.61 -2.40 -75.77
CA ALA A 4 -1.22 -1.79 -77.04
C ALA A 4 -0.78 -2.91 -78.01
N SER A 5 -1.06 -2.79 -79.31
CA SER A 5 -0.86 -3.83 -80.33
C SER A 5 -0.19 -3.30 -81.60
N GLY A 6 0.36 -4.20 -82.42
CA GLY A 6 0.90 -3.97 -83.77
C GLY A 6 1.77 -5.17 -84.18
N GLU A 7 1.38 -6.09 -85.08
CA GLU A 7 0.88 -5.94 -86.47
C GLU A 7 2.02 -5.47 -87.41
N VAL A 8 2.82 -6.38 -87.97
CA VAL A 8 2.58 -7.28 -89.13
C VAL A 8 2.54 -6.55 -90.48
N ALA A 9 3.51 -6.88 -91.34
CA ALA A 9 3.48 -6.63 -92.78
C ALA A 9 4.25 -7.75 -93.50
N ALA A 10 3.87 -8.09 -94.74
CA ALA A 10 4.45 -9.19 -95.51
C ALA A 10 4.50 -8.85 -97.02
N VAL A 11 5.33 -9.56 -97.81
CA VAL A 11 5.13 -9.88 -99.24
C VAL A 11 6.19 -10.92 -99.71
N PRO A 12 5.93 -11.80 -100.71
CA PRO A 12 6.76 -12.99 -100.96
C PRO A 12 7.24 -13.25 -102.43
N ALA A 13 7.98 -14.37 -102.60
CA ALA A 13 7.92 -15.35 -103.71
C ALA A 13 8.88 -15.30 -104.95
N SER A 14 9.62 -16.42 -105.10
CA SER A 14 9.80 -17.30 -106.30
C SER A 14 10.61 -16.89 -107.55
N GLY A 15 11.32 -17.87 -108.17
CA GLY A 15 11.91 -17.83 -109.53
C GLY A 15 13.05 -18.85 -109.76
N ALA A 16 13.15 -19.51 -110.94
CA ALA A 16 14.19 -20.52 -111.25
C ALA A 16 14.43 -20.85 -112.76
N ALA A 17 15.59 -21.47 -113.06
CA ALA A 17 15.92 -22.46 -114.13
C ALA A 17 16.57 -22.08 -115.52
N ASN A 18 17.68 -22.81 -115.82
CA ASN A 18 18.15 -23.49 -117.07
C ASN A 18 18.74 -22.81 -118.36
N GLY A 19 19.84 -23.43 -118.88
CA GLY A 19 20.51 -23.30 -120.21
C GLY A 19 22.03 -23.69 -120.14
N LEU A 20 22.78 -24.41 -121.01
CA LEU A 20 22.72 -25.05 -122.36
C LEU A 20 23.26 -24.24 -123.58
N SER A 21 24.05 -24.77 -124.55
CA SER A 21 24.93 -25.99 -124.68
C SER A 21 25.79 -26.02 -126.00
N SER A 22 26.77 -26.95 -126.14
CA SER A 22 27.53 -27.34 -127.37
C SER A 22 28.63 -26.36 -127.92
N GLY A 23 29.57 -26.69 -128.84
CA GLY A 23 29.89 -27.91 -129.62
C GLY A 23 31.17 -27.77 -130.52
N ALA A 24 31.68 -28.85 -131.14
CA ALA A 24 33.07 -28.95 -131.68
C ALA A 24 33.28 -28.85 -133.23
N GLY A 25 34.54 -28.63 -133.65
CA GLY A 25 35.14 -29.21 -134.88
C GLY A 25 35.20 -28.37 -136.19
N GLY A 26 36.14 -28.68 -137.09
CA GLY A 26 36.28 -28.04 -138.42
C GLY A 26 37.22 -28.77 -139.43
N PRO A 27 37.07 -28.64 -140.77
CA PRO A 27 37.96 -29.24 -141.78
C PRO A 27 38.41 -28.32 -142.97
N PRO A 28 39.31 -28.78 -143.90
CA PRO A 28 39.97 -27.98 -144.97
C PRO A 28 39.69 -28.54 -146.42
N PRO A 29 40.64 -28.66 -147.38
CA PRO A 29 41.36 -27.65 -148.21
C PRO A 29 41.15 -27.79 -149.75
N GLN A 30 41.66 -26.86 -150.57
CA GLN A 30 41.96 -27.09 -152.02
C GLN A 30 43.24 -26.37 -152.52
N THR A 31 43.75 -26.80 -153.69
CA THR A 31 45.11 -26.54 -154.21
C THR A 31 45.17 -25.57 -155.41
N ASN A 32 46.19 -24.70 -155.46
CA ASN A 32 46.74 -24.17 -156.72
C ASN A 32 48.11 -23.47 -156.56
N ASN A 33 48.78 -23.19 -157.68
CA ASN A 33 50.24 -22.96 -157.79
C ASN A 33 50.83 -21.75 -157.02
N PRO A 34 52.13 -21.81 -156.61
CA PRO A 34 52.67 -20.92 -155.57
C PRO A 34 53.27 -19.58 -156.04
N LEU A 35 53.69 -19.42 -157.30
CA LEU A 35 54.43 -18.21 -157.72
C LEU A 35 53.55 -16.94 -157.77
N SER A 36 52.33 -17.04 -158.31
CA SER A 36 51.39 -15.91 -158.38
C SER A 36 51.02 -15.41 -156.98
N ARG A 37 50.77 -16.34 -156.04
CA ARG A 37 50.56 -16.03 -154.61
C ARG A 37 51.73 -15.27 -153.98
N LYS A 38 52.99 -15.62 -154.31
CA LYS A 38 54.15 -14.85 -153.81
C LYS A 38 54.18 -13.43 -154.39
N LEU A 39 53.90 -13.25 -155.68
CA LEU A 39 53.98 -11.93 -156.31
C LEU A 39 52.85 -10.98 -155.83
N HIS A 40 51.63 -11.49 -155.64
CA HIS A 40 50.55 -10.72 -154.98
C HIS A 40 50.89 -10.39 -153.52
N LYS A 41 51.31 -11.39 -152.72
CA LYS A 41 51.60 -11.18 -151.29
C LYS A 41 52.74 -10.19 -151.01
N ILE A 42 53.67 -10.00 -151.96
CA ILE A 42 54.73 -8.98 -151.87
C ILE A 42 54.21 -7.56 -152.22
N LEU A 43 53.21 -7.45 -153.11
CA LEU A 43 52.57 -6.18 -153.47
C LEU A 43 51.52 -5.73 -152.45
N GLU A 44 50.92 -6.66 -151.69
CA GLU A 44 49.98 -6.37 -150.60
C GLU A 44 50.66 -5.86 -149.32
N THR A 45 51.93 -6.22 -149.08
CA THR A 45 52.69 -5.78 -147.89
C THR A 45 53.19 -4.34 -148.00
N ARG A 46 52.29 -3.35 -147.79
CA ARG A 46 52.68 -1.96 -147.48
C ARG A 46 53.18 -1.86 -146.03
N LEU A 47 54.46 -1.54 -145.87
CA LEU A 47 55.18 -1.60 -144.58
C LEU A 47 54.86 -0.46 -143.61
N ASP A 48 54.10 0.56 -144.02
CA ASP A 48 53.91 1.80 -143.26
C ASP A 48 52.87 1.71 -142.12
N ASN A 49 52.05 0.65 -142.08
CA ASN A 49 50.88 0.56 -141.18
C ASN A 49 51.10 -0.24 -139.88
N ASP A 50 52.07 -1.16 -139.82
CA ASP A 50 52.30 -1.99 -138.63
C ASP A 50 53.03 -1.21 -137.54
N LYS A 51 52.26 -0.43 -136.74
CA LYS A 51 52.79 0.36 -135.63
C LYS A 51 53.58 -0.49 -134.62
N GLU A 52 53.11 -1.71 -134.34
CA GLU A 52 53.81 -2.67 -133.47
C GLU A 52 55.14 -3.16 -134.09
N MET A 53 55.18 -3.40 -135.41
CA MET A 53 56.45 -3.71 -136.08
C MET A 53 57.40 -2.51 -136.07
N LEU A 54 56.89 -1.27 -136.19
CA LEU A 54 57.69 -0.04 -136.09
C LEU A 54 58.20 0.22 -134.67
N GLU A 55 57.43 -0.10 -133.62
CA GLU A 55 57.88 0.01 -132.23
C GLU A 55 58.86 -1.12 -131.86
N ALA A 56 58.65 -2.35 -132.35
CA ALA A 56 59.62 -3.43 -132.27
C ALA A 56 60.92 -3.11 -133.05
N LEU A 57 60.82 -2.52 -134.24
CA LEU A 57 61.98 -2.06 -135.02
C LEU A 57 62.72 -0.91 -134.34
N LYS A 58 62.02 0.01 -133.66
CA LYS A 58 62.66 1.00 -132.78
C LYS A 58 63.43 0.34 -131.64
N ALA A 59 62.81 -0.63 -130.95
CA ALA A 59 63.46 -1.38 -129.87
C ALA A 59 64.62 -2.27 -130.35
N LEU A 60 64.62 -2.73 -131.60
CA LEU A 60 65.81 -3.32 -132.24
C LEU A 60 66.86 -2.25 -132.58
N SER A 61 66.46 -1.12 -133.14
CA SER A 61 67.38 -0.07 -133.63
C SER A 61 68.23 0.55 -132.51
N THR A 62 67.73 0.59 -131.27
CA THR A 62 68.50 1.00 -130.09
C THR A 62 69.66 0.07 -129.74
N PHE A 63 69.73 -1.13 -130.33
CA PHE A 63 70.82 -2.10 -130.12
C PHE A 63 71.52 -2.56 -131.41
N PHE A 64 70.97 -2.25 -132.59
CA PHE A 64 71.51 -2.64 -133.91
C PHE A 64 72.20 -1.48 -134.63
N VAL A 65 73.35 -1.07 -134.09
CA VAL A 65 74.17 0.02 -134.63
C VAL A 65 75.13 -0.47 -135.75
N GLU A 66 75.62 -1.71 -135.70
CA GLU A 66 76.49 -2.28 -136.75
C GLU A 66 76.05 -3.67 -137.25
N ASN A 67 76.00 -3.80 -138.58
CA ASN A 67 75.57 -4.99 -139.30
C ASN A 67 76.76 -5.93 -139.61
N SER A 68 77.03 -6.87 -138.71
CA SER A 68 78.07 -7.89 -138.87
C SER A 68 77.48 -9.30 -138.93
N LEU A 69 78.22 -10.25 -139.52
CA LEU A 69 77.86 -11.67 -139.55
C LEU A 69 77.76 -12.31 -138.15
N ARG A 70 78.38 -11.70 -137.12
CA ARG A 70 78.20 -12.11 -135.71
C ARG A 70 76.92 -11.54 -135.11
N THR A 71 76.71 -10.22 -135.19
CA THR A 71 75.52 -9.58 -134.59
C THR A 71 74.22 -10.16 -135.16
N ARG A 72 74.14 -10.35 -136.48
CA ARG A 72 72.95 -10.96 -137.13
C ARG A 72 72.64 -12.39 -136.69
N ARG A 73 73.61 -13.16 -136.18
CA ARG A 73 73.42 -14.53 -135.68
C ARG A 73 73.06 -14.56 -134.18
N ASN A 74 73.51 -13.59 -133.41
CA ASN A 74 73.24 -13.48 -131.97
C ASN A 74 71.90 -12.79 -131.65
N LEU A 75 71.42 -11.89 -132.52
CA LEU A 75 70.16 -11.11 -132.39
C LEU A 75 69.02 -11.88 -131.71
N ARG A 76 68.71 -13.09 -132.19
CA ARG A 76 67.62 -13.90 -131.66
C ARG A 76 67.87 -14.30 -130.20
N GLY A 77 69.08 -14.79 -129.89
CA GLY A 77 69.45 -15.19 -128.53
C GLY A 77 69.55 -14.02 -127.56
N ASP A 78 69.86 -12.81 -128.04
CA ASP A 78 69.91 -11.61 -127.20
C ASP A 78 68.50 -11.03 -126.93
N ILE A 79 67.58 -11.11 -127.91
CA ILE A 79 66.15 -10.82 -127.70
C ILE A 79 65.52 -11.87 -126.77
N GLU A 80 65.74 -13.17 -127.01
CA GLU A 80 65.20 -14.25 -126.17
C GLU A 80 65.70 -14.13 -124.72
N ARG A 81 66.99 -13.83 -124.51
CA ARG A 81 67.55 -13.63 -123.16
C ARG A 81 67.00 -12.38 -122.45
N ARG A 82 66.72 -11.29 -123.17
CA ARG A 82 66.10 -10.10 -122.56
C ARG A 82 64.60 -10.28 -122.31
N SER A 83 63.90 -11.01 -123.18
CA SER A 83 62.52 -11.43 -122.93
C SER A 83 62.43 -12.36 -121.72
N LEU A 84 63.38 -13.30 -121.57
CA LEU A 84 63.50 -14.14 -120.38
C LEU A 84 63.67 -13.27 -119.13
N ALA A 85 64.63 -12.35 -119.11
CA ALA A 85 64.89 -11.47 -117.97
C ALA A 85 63.67 -10.61 -117.55
N ILE A 86 62.90 -10.08 -118.51
CA ILE A 86 61.67 -9.32 -118.22
C ILE A 86 60.57 -10.22 -117.64
N ASN A 87 60.45 -11.47 -118.13
CA ASN A 87 59.51 -12.43 -117.56
C ASN A 87 59.95 -12.93 -116.18
N GLU A 88 61.25 -13.09 -115.94
CA GLU A 88 61.82 -13.42 -114.62
C GLU A 88 61.59 -12.28 -113.61
N GLU A 89 61.79 -11.03 -114.02
CA GLU A 89 61.48 -9.81 -113.23
C GLU A 89 59.99 -9.73 -112.89
N PHE A 90 59.10 -9.94 -113.88
CA PHE A 90 57.66 -9.96 -113.66
C PHE A 90 57.22 -11.10 -112.72
N VAL A 91 57.78 -12.30 -112.87
CA VAL A 91 57.51 -13.44 -111.97
C VAL A 91 58.02 -13.17 -110.55
N SER A 92 59.14 -12.47 -110.38
CA SER A 92 59.64 -12.05 -109.06
C SER A 92 58.65 -11.11 -108.36
N ILE A 93 58.23 -10.05 -109.05
CA ILE A 93 57.29 -9.05 -108.51
C ILE A 93 55.92 -9.70 -108.20
N PHE A 94 55.42 -10.58 -109.09
CA PHE A 94 54.15 -11.26 -108.85
C PHE A 94 54.24 -12.32 -107.74
N LYS A 95 55.43 -12.88 -107.48
CA LYS A 95 55.68 -13.79 -106.35
C LYS A 95 55.62 -13.03 -105.01
N GLU A 96 56.24 -11.86 -104.91
CA GLU A 96 56.16 -11.02 -103.71
C GLU A 96 54.70 -10.65 -103.38
N VAL A 97 53.93 -10.19 -104.38
CA VAL A 97 52.50 -9.88 -104.22
C VAL A 97 51.66 -11.10 -103.84
N LYS A 98 52.03 -12.30 -104.32
CA LYS A 98 51.37 -13.55 -103.93
C LYS A 98 51.69 -13.94 -102.49
N GLU A 99 52.93 -13.80 -102.05
CA GLU A 99 53.36 -14.16 -100.69
C GLU A 99 52.71 -13.23 -99.63
N GLU A 100 52.61 -11.93 -99.91
CA GLU A 100 51.82 -10.98 -99.10
C GLU A 100 50.32 -11.35 -99.04
N LEU A 101 49.71 -11.73 -100.17
CA LEU A 101 48.30 -12.10 -100.22
C LEU A 101 48.01 -13.44 -99.51
N GLU A 102 48.93 -14.40 -99.58
CA GLU A 102 48.84 -15.65 -98.83
C GLU A 102 49.00 -15.42 -97.33
N SER A 103 49.93 -14.54 -96.91
CA SER A 103 50.06 -14.12 -95.50
C SER A 103 48.77 -13.48 -94.98
N ILE A 104 48.18 -12.53 -95.71
CA ILE A 104 46.92 -11.88 -95.32
C ILE A 104 45.77 -12.89 -95.22
N ASN A 105 45.73 -13.90 -96.09
CA ASN A 105 44.72 -14.96 -96.00
C ASN A 105 44.95 -15.87 -94.78
N GLU A 106 46.20 -16.19 -94.44
CA GLU A 106 46.53 -16.94 -93.22
C GLU A 106 46.22 -16.14 -91.94
N ASP A 107 46.47 -14.83 -91.92
CA ASP A 107 46.08 -13.92 -90.83
C ASP A 107 44.54 -13.83 -90.67
N VAL A 108 43.79 -13.72 -91.77
CA VAL A 108 42.31 -13.73 -91.72
C VAL A 108 41.78 -15.09 -91.24
N GLN A 109 42.41 -16.19 -91.64
CA GLN A 109 41.97 -17.53 -91.29
C GLN A 109 42.35 -17.90 -89.84
N THR A 110 43.50 -17.46 -89.34
CA THR A 110 43.86 -17.56 -87.91
C THR A 110 42.98 -16.64 -87.05
N MET A 111 42.70 -15.40 -87.47
CA MET A 111 41.74 -14.51 -86.79
C MET A 111 40.35 -15.13 -86.70
N SER A 112 39.85 -15.74 -87.79
CA SER A 112 38.57 -16.45 -87.80
C SER A 112 38.54 -17.60 -86.78
N ASN A 113 39.60 -18.43 -86.75
CA ASN A 113 39.76 -19.50 -85.77
C ASN A 113 39.82 -18.96 -84.32
N CYS A 114 40.54 -17.86 -84.07
CA CYS A 114 40.60 -17.21 -82.77
C CYS A 114 39.25 -16.63 -82.33
N CYS A 115 38.46 -16.04 -83.24
CA CYS A 115 37.11 -15.58 -82.94
C CYS A 115 36.16 -16.77 -82.62
N GLN A 116 36.28 -17.88 -83.35
CA GLN A 116 35.51 -19.10 -83.11
C GLN A 116 35.84 -19.70 -81.73
N ASP A 117 37.13 -19.84 -81.40
CA ASP A 117 37.60 -20.37 -80.11
C ASP A 117 37.30 -19.41 -78.94
N MET A 118 37.47 -18.09 -79.11
CA MET A 118 37.08 -17.12 -78.09
C MET A 118 35.56 -17.14 -77.82
N THR A 119 34.73 -17.31 -78.86
CA THR A 119 33.27 -17.46 -78.70
C THR A 119 32.92 -18.76 -77.97
N SER A 120 33.56 -19.87 -78.34
CA SER A 120 33.45 -21.17 -77.67
C SER A 120 33.78 -21.07 -76.18
N ARG A 121 34.95 -20.50 -75.85
CA ARG A 121 35.41 -20.27 -74.47
C ARG A 121 34.49 -19.34 -73.70
N LEU A 122 34.00 -18.27 -74.32
CA LEU A 122 33.05 -17.33 -73.69
C LEU A 122 31.73 -18.04 -73.34
N GLN A 123 31.22 -18.91 -74.23
CA GLN A 123 29.98 -19.65 -73.97
C GLN A 123 30.17 -20.73 -72.90
N ALA A 124 31.25 -21.51 -72.96
CA ALA A 124 31.57 -22.49 -71.91
C ALA A 124 31.79 -21.83 -70.53
N ALA A 125 32.50 -20.69 -70.50
CA ALA A 125 32.66 -19.90 -69.29
C ALA A 125 31.32 -19.33 -68.80
N LYS A 126 30.42 -18.90 -69.70
CA LYS A 126 29.08 -18.41 -69.34
C LYS A 126 28.22 -19.51 -68.73
N GLU A 127 28.24 -20.72 -69.26
CA GLU A 127 27.48 -21.87 -68.74
C GLU A 127 28.00 -22.31 -67.35
N GLN A 128 29.32 -22.42 -67.18
CA GLN A 128 29.92 -22.68 -65.86
C GLN A 128 29.64 -21.54 -64.86
N THR A 129 29.74 -20.28 -65.30
CA THR A 129 29.45 -19.12 -64.46
C THR A 129 27.96 -19.04 -64.09
N GLN A 130 27.05 -19.50 -64.96
CA GLN A 130 25.61 -19.53 -64.68
C GLN A 130 25.27 -20.57 -63.59
N ASP A 131 25.83 -21.78 -63.66
CA ASP A 131 25.68 -22.78 -62.59
C ASP A 131 26.33 -22.29 -61.27
N LEU A 132 27.50 -21.65 -61.35
CA LEU A 132 28.13 -21.02 -60.19
C LEU A 132 27.25 -19.92 -59.58
N ILE A 133 26.71 -19.00 -60.38
CA ILE A 133 25.79 -17.94 -59.92
C ILE A 133 24.52 -18.55 -59.30
N VAL A 134 23.94 -19.61 -59.89
CA VAL A 134 22.77 -20.30 -59.31
C VAL A 134 23.11 -20.97 -57.98
N LYS A 135 24.33 -21.51 -57.81
CA LYS A 135 24.81 -22.05 -56.53
C LYS A 135 25.09 -20.94 -55.51
N THR A 136 25.78 -19.88 -55.90
CA THR A 136 26.08 -18.72 -55.04
C THR A 136 24.81 -18.01 -54.57
N THR A 137 23.85 -17.76 -55.46
CA THR A 137 22.57 -17.12 -55.08
C THR A 137 21.71 -18.01 -54.18
N LYS A 138 21.70 -19.34 -54.39
CA LYS A 138 21.09 -20.29 -53.44
C LYS A 138 21.79 -20.24 -52.08
N LEU A 139 23.12 -20.34 -52.03
CA LEU A 139 23.90 -20.27 -50.80
C LEU A 139 23.73 -18.93 -50.08
N GLN A 140 23.63 -17.82 -50.81
CA GLN A 140 23.39 -16.49 -50.25
C GLN A 140 21.97 -16.37 -49.66
N ALA A 141 20.95 -16.89 -50.34
CA ALA A 141 19.59 -16.95 -49.82
C ALA A 141 19.47 -17.90 -48.60
N GLU A 142 20.20 -19.03 -48.60
CA GLU A 142 20.26 -19.91 -47.43
C GLU A 142 21.05 -19.28 -46.27
N SER A 143 22.13 -18.53 -46.55
CA SER A 143 22.88 -17.74 -45.57
C SER A 143 21.99 -16.68 -44.93
N GLN A 144 21.26 -15.88 -45.71
CA GLN A 144 20.31 -14.89 -45.19
C GLN A 144 19.19 -15.56 -44.37
N ARG A 145 18.67 -16.72 -44.80
CA ARG A 145 17.68 -17.49 -44.05
C ARG A 145 18.25 -18.06 -42.75
N LEU A 146 19.53 -18.45 -42.72
CA LEU A 146 20.24 -18.90 -41.53
C LEU A 146 20.52 -17.74 -40.57
N GLU A 147 20.93 -16.58 -41.08
CA GLU A 147 21.20 -15.36 -40.34
C GLU A 147 19.93 -14.81 -39.67
N ILE A 148 18.81 -14.73 -40.39
CA ILE A 148 17.50 -14.38 -39.81
C ILE A 148 17.08 -15.41 -38.75
N ARG A 149 17.34 -16.71 -38.97
CA ARG A 149 17.05 -17.76 -37.96
C ARG A 149 17.95 -17.65 -36.73
N ALA A 150 19.21 -17.25 -36.89
CA ALA A 150 20.13 -17.01 -35.78
C ALA A 150 19.67 -15.78 -34.97
N GLN A 151 19.36 -14.66 -35.63
CA GLN A 151 18.81 -13.47 -34.97
C GLN A 151 17.49 -13.77 -34.21
N VAL A 152 16.61 -14.60 -34.77
CA VAL A 152 15.38 -15.04 -34.09
C VAL A 152 15.68 -16.01 -32.93
N ALA A 153 16.71 -16.86 -33.05
CA ALA A 153 17.16 -17.73 -31.95
C ALA A 153 17.78 -16.91 -30.81
N ASP A 154 18.65 -15.95 -31.09
CA ASP A 154 19.26 -15.07 -30.09
C ASP A 154 18.20 -14.18 -29.41
N ALA A 155 17.23 -13.66 -30.18
CA ALA A 155 16.07 -12.94 -29.63
C ALA A 155 15.16 -13.84 -28.77
N PHE A 156 15.05 -15.14 -29.09
CA PHE A 156 14.32 -16.11 -28.28
C PHE A 156 15.08 -16.45 -27.00
N LEU A 157 16.39 -16.73 -27.08
CA LEU A 157 17.23 -17.04 -25.93
C LEU A 157 17.31 -15.86 -24.96
N SER A 158 17.60 -14.65 -25.45
CA SER A 158 17.61 -13.43 -24.61
C SER A 158 16.25 -13.05 -24.01
N LYS A 159 15.14 -13.57 -24.57
CA LYS A 159 13.79 -13.36 -24.01
C LYS A 159 13.35 -14.46 -23.04
N PHE A 160 13.75 -15.71 -23.24
CA PHE A 160 13.21 -16.87 -22.49
C PHE A 160 14.23 -17.62 -21.63
N GLN A 161 15.53 -17.35 -21.79
CA GLN A 161 16.59 -17.86 -20.93
C GLN A 161 17.09 -16.74 -20.00
N LEU A 162 17.21 -17.03 -18.70
CA LEU A 162 17.89 -16.16 -17.75
C LEU A 162 19.39 -16.20 -18.01
N THR A 163 20.09 -15.09 -17.77
CA THR A 163 21.55 -15.08 -17.73
C THR A 163 22.07 -15.98 -16.61
N SER A 164 23.31 -16.45 -16.74
CA SER A 164 23.97 -17.22 -15.68
C SER A 164 24.17 -16.41 -14.39
N GLU A 165 24.09 -15.08 -14.47
CA GLU A 165 24.21 -14.15 -13.34
C GLU A 165 22.86 -13.97 -12.64
N GLU A 166 21.76 -13.74 -13.37
CA GLU A 166 20.41 -13.76 -12.78
C GLU A 166 20.11 -15.11 -12.12
N MET A 167 20.51 -16.23 -12.75
CA MET A 167 20.31 -17.55 -12.14
C MET A 167 21.25 -17.82 -10.96
N SER A 168 22.43 -17.20 -10.90
CA SER A 168 23.32 -17.32 -9.73
C SER A 168 22.92 -16.38 -8.59
N VAL A 169 22.22 -15.27 -8.86
CA VAL A 169 21.57 -14.43 -7.85
C VAL A 169 20.31 -15.11 -7.30
N LEU A 170 19.43 -15.65 -8.15
CA LEU A 170 18.19 -16.32 -7.72
C LEU A 170 18.43 -17.64 -6.98
N ARG A 171 19.54 -18.35 -7.26
CA ARG A 171 20.00 -19.53 -6.52
C ARG A 171 21.06 -19.19 -5.45
N GLY A 172 21.48 -17.93 -5.36
CA GLY A 172 22.67 -17.50 -4.63
C GLY A 172 22.41 -17.32 -3.15
N THR A 173 23.20 -18.00 -2.31
CA THR A 173 23.24 -17.84 -0.84
C THR A 173 21.85 -17.78 -0.17
N ARG A 174 21.40 -18.94 0.35
CA ARG A 174 20.16 -19.09 1.14
C ARG A 174 20.03 -18.18 2.38
N GLU A 175 21.09 -17.44 2.72
CA GLU A 175 21.24 -16.53 3.87
C GLU A 175 21.98 -15.23 3.45
N GLY A 176 22.06 -14.93 2.14
CA GLY A 176 22.73 -13.74 1.63
C GLY A 176 21.88 -12.47 1.72
N PRO A 177 22.49 -11.27 1.71
CA PRO A 177 21.74 -10.02 1.70
C PRO A 177 20.99 -9.87 0.37
N VAL A 178 19.67 -9.73 0.45
CA VAL A 178 18.82 -9.44 -0.72
C VAL A 178 19.14 -8.03 -1.23
N THR A 179 19.66 -7.91 -2.45
CA THR A 179 19.88 -6.63 -3.12
C THR A 179 18.73 -6.30 -4.08
N GLU A 180 18.64 -5.05 -4.53
CA GLU A 180 17.66 -4.65 -5.55
C GLU A 180 17.72 -5.52 -6.82
N ASP A 181 18.89 -6.07 -7.14
CA ASP A 181 19.11 -6.89 -8.33
C ASP A 181 18.43 -8.27 -8.22
N PHE A 182 18.22 -8.77 -7.00
CA PHE A 182 17.35 -9.92 -6.77
C PHE A 182 15.89 -9.60 -7.13
N PHE A 183 15.37 -8.42 -6.76
CA PHE A 183 14.02 -8.01 -7.14
C PHE A 183 13.89 -7.76 -8.65
N LYS A 184 14.92 -7.22 -9.30
CA LYS A 184 14.99 -7.08 -10.78
C LYS A 184 14.95 -8.47 -11.46
N ALA A 185 15.76 -9.42 -10.98
CA ALA A 185 15.78 -10.79 -11.49
C ALA A 185 14.45 -11.54 -11.24
N LEU A 186 13.83 -11.39 -10.06
CA LEU A 186 12.51 -11.97 -9.76
C LEU A 186 11.42 -11.35 -10.64
N GLY A 187 11.44 -10.03 -10.87
CA GLY A 187 10.56 -9.35 -11.83
C GLY A 187 10.73 -9.88 -13.26
N ARG A 188 11.98 -10.15 -13.68
CA ARG A 188 12.29 -10.78 -14.97
C ARG A 188 11.74 -12.20 -15.06
N VAL A 189 11.86 -13.02 -14.02
CA VAL A 189 11.23 -14.37 -13.95
C VAL A 189 9.70 -14.28 -14.11
N LYS A 190 9.04 -13.35 -13.38
CA LYS A 190 7.58 -13.12 -13.54
C LYS A 190 7.22 -12.71 -14.96
N GLN A 191 8.04 -11.88 -15.61
CA GLN A 191 7.84 -11.48 -17.02
C GLN A 191 7.97 -12.69 -17.96
N ILE A 192 9.05 -13.48 -17.83
CA ILE A 192 9.28 -14.68 -18.66
C ILE A 192 8.12 -15.67 -18.47
N HIS A 193 7.71 -15.97 -17.24
CA HIS A 193 6.57 -16.86 -16.98
C HIS A 193 5.27 -16.37 -17.63
N ASN A 194 5.02 -15.06 -17.68
CA ASN A 194 3.86 -14.48 -18.37
C ASN A 194 3.99 -14.50 -19.90
N ASP A 195 5.16 -14.20 -20.46
CA ASP A 195 5.42 -14.34 -21.90
C ASP A 195 5.30 -15.80 -22.37
N VAL A 196 5.69 -16.77 -21.54
CA VAL A 196 5.52 -18.21 -21.83
C VAL A 196 4.04 -18.62 -21.88
N LYS A 197 3.14 -17.98 -21.11
CA LYS A 197 1.68 -18.17 -21.26
C LYS A 197 1.16 -17.73 -22.63
N VAL A 198 1.88 -16.85 -23.34
CA VAL A 198 1.60 -16.50 -24.74
C VAL A 198 2.15 -17.58 -25.68
N LEU A 199 3.38 -18.07 -25.46
CA LEU A 199 3.95 -19.19 -26.24
C LEU A 199 3.05 -20.44 -26.22
N LEU A 200 2.47 -20.79 -25.07
CA LEU A 200 1.56 -21.95 -24.92
C LEU A 200 0.30 -21.90 -25.79
N ARG A 201 -0.07 -20.73 -26.33
CA ARG A 201 -1.15 -20.56 -27.32
C ARG A 201 -0.71 -20.90 -28.76
N THR A 202 0.56 -21.26 -28.95
CA THR A 202 1.21 -21.55 -30.24
C THR A 202 1.53 -23.04 -30.34
N ASN A 203 1.77 -23.54 -31.55
CA ASN A 203 1.92 -24.98 -31.82
C ASN A 203 3.08 -25.68 -31.08
N GLN A 204 4.06 -24.95 -30.53
CA GLN A 204 5.25 -25.53 -29.87
C GLN A 204 5.09 -25.63 -28.35
N GLN A 205 4.06 -26.37 -27.90
CA GLN A 205 3.64 -26.37 -26.49
C GLN A 205 4.64 -27.01 -25.51
N THR A 206 5.43 -28.01 -25.94
CA THR A 206 6.35 -28.75 -25.07
C THR A 206 7.47 -27.87 -24.50
N ALA A 207 8.20 -27.14 -25.35
CA ALA A 207 9.23 -26.21 -24.91
C ALA A 207 8.64 -25.06 -24.04
N GLY A 208 7.39 -24.65 -24.31
CA GLY A 208 6.67 -23.73 -23.44
C GLY A 208 6.40 -24.29 -22.04
N LEU A 209 6.00 -25.57 -21.95
CA LEU A 209 5.78 -26.26 -20.68
C LEU A 209 7.10 -26.42 -19.89
N GLU A 210 8.17 -26.87 -20.54
CA GLU A 210 9.49 -27.06 -19.92
C GLU A 210 10.06 -25.75 -19.35
N ILE A 211 9.99 -24.65 -20.11
CA ILE A 211 10.43 -23.33 -19.63
C ILE A 211 9.50 -22.83 -18.52
N MET A 212 8.18 -23.07 -18.60
CA MET A 212 7.24 -22.69 -17.54
C MET A 212 7.53 -23.42 -16.22
N GLU A 213 7.81 -24.72 -16.26
CA GLU A 213 8.14 -25.53 -15.08
C GLU A 213 9.47 -25.08 -14.46
N GLN A 214 10.51 -24.85 -15.28
CA GLN A 214 11.79 -24.33 -14.80
C GLN A 214 11.68 -22.93 -14.17
N MET A 215 10.89 -22.03 -14.78
CA MET A 215 10.66 -20.68 -14.24
C MET A 215 9.78 -20.70 -12.98
N ALA A 216 8.80 -21.60 -12.90
CA ALA A 216 8.00 -21.80 -11.69
C ALA A 216 8.86 -22.31 -10.52
N LEU A 217 9.72 -23.32 -10.75
CA LEU A 217 10.66 -23.82 -9.74
C LEU A 217 11.65 -22.74 -9.29
N LEU A 218 12.17 -21.93 -10.22
CA LEU A 218 13.03 -20.79 -9.88
C LEU A 218 12.27 -19.74 -9.06
N GLN A 219 11.03 -19.40 -9.45
CA GLN A 219 10.18 -18.47 -8.71
C GLN A 219 9.85 -18.97 -7.29
N GLU A 220 9.63 -20.28 -7.10
CA GLU A 220 9.39 -20.87 -5.79
C GLU A 220 10.65 -20.89 -4.92
N THR A 221 11.80 -21.31 -5.44
CA THR A 221 13.07 -21.25 -4.69
C THR A 221 13.49 -19.82 -4.35
N ALA A 222 13.20 -18.84 -5.22
CA ALA A 222 13.41 -17.43 -4.94
C ALA A 222 12.50 -16.92 -3.82
N TYR A 223 11.21 -17.28 -3.83
CA TYR A 223 10.30 -16.93 -2.73
C TYR A 223 10.68 -17.62 -1.41
N GLU A 224 11.16 -18.86 -1.45
CA GLU A 224 11.67 -19.58 -0.26
C GLU A 224 12.93 -18.91 0.32
N GLY A 225 13.81 -18.39 -0.55
CA GLY A 225 14.98 -17.58 -0.16
C GLY A 225 14.59 -16.22 0.44
N LEU A 226 13.75 -15.46 -0.26
CA LEU A 226 13.23 -14.16 0.20
C LEU A 226 12.50 -14.28 1.54
N TYR A 227 11.71 -15.34 1.72
CA TYR A 227 11.03 -15.65 2.97
C TYR A 227 12.00 -15.93 4.12
N ARG A 228 13.04 -16.76 3.91
CA ARG A 228 14.08 -16.99 4.95
C ARG A 228 14.84 -15.72 5.29
N TRP A 229 15.23 -14.92 4.31
CA TRP A 229 15.92 -13.65 4.55
C TRP A 229 15.01 -12.70 5.34
N ALA A 230 13.75 -12.51 4.94
CA ALA A 230 12.79 -11.68 5.65
C ALA A 230 12.52 -12.17 7.09
N GLN A 231 12.43 -13.50 7.32
CA GLN A 231 12.39 -14.05 8.68
C GLN A 231 13.65 -13.71 9.49
N GLY A 232 14.83 -13.76 8.87
CA GLY A 232 16.12 -13.39 9.48
C GLY A 232 16.14 -11.93 9.93
N GLU A 233 15.79 -11.01 9.02
CA GLU A 233 15.68 -9.58 9.31
C GLU A 233 14.61 -9.32 10.40
N CYS A 234 13.40 -9.87 10.26
CA CYS A 234 12.33 -9.72 11.26
C CYS A 234 12.73 -10.19 12.66
N ARG A 235 13.62 -11.19 12.78
CA ARG A 235 14.21 -11.63 14.06
C ARG A 235 15.34 -10.71 14.52
N ALA A 236 16.10 -10.10 13.61
CA ALA A 236 17.11 -9.08 13.92
C ALA A 236 16.49 -7.76 14.44
N LEU A 237 15.24 -7.45 14.11
CA LEU A 237 14.43 -6.30 14.59
C LEU A 237 14.04 -6.39 16.10
N THR A 238 14.99 -6.80 16.95
CA THR A 238 14.88 -6.98 18.41
C THR A 238 15.30 -5.72 19.20
N GLN A 239 15.58 -4.59 18.53
CA GLN A 239 15.92 -3.31 19.18
C GLN A 239 14.69 -2.39 19.30
N GLU A 240 14.70 -1.47 20.27
CA GLU A 240 13.57 -0.57 20.53
C GLU A 240 13.41 0.50 19.44
N SER A 241 14.52 1.01 18.90
CA SER A 241 14.57 1.82 17.68
C SER A 241 14.72 0.91 16.46
N CYS A 242 13.66 0.76 15.65
CA CYS A 242 13.66 -0.12 14.49
C CYS A 242 13.80 0.66 13.18
N ASP A 243 15.04 0.82 12.70
CA ASP A 243 15.33 1.30 11.34
C ASP A 243 14.90 0.22 10.33
N ILE A 244 13.66 0.33 9.84
CA ILE A 244 13.10 -0.61 8.85
C ILE A 244 13.79 -0.38 7.50
N SER A 245 14.62 -1.36 7.11
CA SER A 245 15.31 -1.36 5.82
C SER A 245 14.30 -1.26 4.67
N PRO A 246 14.50 -0.38 3.66
CA PRO A 246 13.61 -0.28 2.50
C PRO A 246 13.56 -1.57 1.69
N VAL A 247 14.60 -2.42 1.78
CA VAL A 247 14.64 -3.76 1.18
C VAL A 247 13.60 -4.68 1.83
N LEU A 248 13.32 -4.53 3.13
CA LEU A 248 12.29 -5.31 3.82
C LEU A 248 10.88 -4.87 3.42
N THR A 249 10.65 -3.56 3.22
CA THR A 249 9.40 -3.04 2.65
C THR A 249 9.16 -3.59 1.23
N GLN A 250 10.20 -3.60 0.38
CA GLN A 250 10.13 -4.22 -0.95
C GLN A 250 9.94 -5.74 -0.90
N ALA A 251 10.48 -6.43 0.12
CA ALA A 251 10.21 -7.85 0.34
C ALA A 251 8.74 -8.11 0.72
N MET A 252 8.15 -7.27 1.57
CA MET A 252 6.71 -7.33 1.87
C MET A 252 5.85 -7.00 0.64
N GLU A 253 6.32 -6.11 -0.24
CA GLU A 253 5.68 -5.88 -1.52
C GLU A 253 5.65 -7.18 -2.36
N ALA A 254 6.84 -7.77 -2.60
CA ALA A 254 6.99 -8.96 -3.44
C ALA A 254 6.29 -10.21 -2.89
N LEU A 255 6.21 -10.38 -1.57
CA LEU A 255 5.59 -11.55 -0.92
C LEU A 255 4.06 -11.59 -1.05
N GLN A 256 3.38 -10.50 -1.41
CA GLN A 256 1.91 -10.48 -1.62
C GLN A 256 1.44 -11.46 -2.71
N ASP A 257 2.28 -11.81 -3.70
CA ASP A 257 2.04 -12.87 -4.69
C ASP A 257 1.72 -14.24 -4.05
N ARG A 258 2.16 -14.46 -2.80
CA ARG A 258 2.04 -15.71 -2.03
C ARG A 258 1.49 -15.40 -0.63
N PRO A 259 0.18 -15.15 -0.48
CA PRO A 259 -0.41 -14.64 0.77
C PRO A 259 -0.16 -15.53 2.01
N VAL A 260 0.07 -16.83 1.82
CA VAL A 260 0.47 -17.77 2.89
C VAL A 260 1.86 -17.44 3.44
N LEU A 261 2.85 -17.17 2.59
CA LEU A 261 4.20 -16.79 3.02
C LEU A 261 4.21 -15.38 3.63
N TYR A 262 3.42 -14.47 3.06
CA TYR A 262 3.21 -13.13 3.61
C TYR A 262 2.68 -13.19 5.05
N LYS A 263 1.58 -13.93 5.32
CA LYS A 263 1.06 -14.05 6.69
C LYS A 263 2.06 -14.68 7.67
N TYR A 264 2.72 -15.79 7.31
CA TYR A 264 3.74 -16.36 8.20
C TYR A 264 4.92 -15.41 8.49
N THR A 265 5.23 -14.48 7.58
CA THR A 265 6.27 -13.46 7.80
C THR A 265 5.79 -12.37 8.78
N LEU A 266 4.50 -11.98 8.71
CA LEU A 266 3.87 -11.11 9.71
C LEU A 266 3.76 -11.77 11.08
N ASP A 267 3.44 -13.07 11.15
CA ASP A 267 3.33 -13.82 12.40
C ASP A 267 4.71 -13.91 13.11
N GLU A 268 5.79 -14.13 12.35
CA GLU A 268 7.18 -14.11 12.83
C GLU A 268 7.63 -12.70 13.27
N PHE A 269 7.32 -11.66 12.49
CA PHE A 269 7.56 -10.26 12.90
C PHE A 269 6.85 -9.94 14.21
N GLY A 270 5.55 -10.27 14.31
CA GLY A 270 4.76 -10.11 15.52
C GLY A 270 5.34 -10.89 16.71
N THR A 271 5.90 -12.08 16.48
CA THR A 271 6.55 -12.90 17.52
C THR A 271 7.87 -12.27 18.01
N ALA A 272 8.68 -11.73 17.11
CA ALA A 272 9.93 -11.04 17.45
C ALA A 272 9.67 -9.73 18.20
N ARG A 273 8.72 -8.92 17.72
CA ARG A 273 8.28 -7.69 18.40
C ARG A 273 7.62 -7.99 19.75
N ARG A 274 6.70 -8.97 19.85
CA ARG A 274 6.12 -9.44 21.13
C ARG A 274 7.21 -9.76 22.16
N SER A 275 8.23 -10.50 21.75
CA SER A 275 9.36 -10.88 22.62
C SER A 275 10.21 -9.69 23.07
N THR A 276 10.29 -8.65 22.23
CA THR A 276 11.00 -7.39 22.49
C THR A 276 10.20 -6.48 23.42
N VAL A 277 8.92 -6.25 23.14
CA VAL A 277 8.02 -5.43 23.96
C VAL A 277 7.83 -6.02 25.37
N VAL A 278 7.71 -7.35 25.50
CA VAL A 278 7.66 -8.01 26.83
C VAL A 278 8.95 -7.81 27.61
N ARG A 279 10.12 -7.85 26.95
CA ARG A 279 11.41 -7.58 27.59
C ARG A 279 11.51 -6.11 28.02
N GLY A 280 11.20 -5.17 27.13
CA GLY A 280 11.18 -3.74 27.41
C GLY A 280 10.24 -3.36 28.56
N PHE A 281 9.07 -4.00 28.67
CA PHE A 281 8.17 -3.79 29.82
C PHE A 281 8.80 -4.24 31.14
N ILE A 282 9.44 -5.42 31.16
CA ILE A 282 10.12 -5.95 32.36
C ILE A 282 11.34 -5.09 32.73
N ASP A 283 12.11 -4.61 31.74
CA ASP A 283 13.23 -3.71 31.97
C ASP A 283 12.77 -2.32 32.45
N ALA A 284 11.70 -1.76 31.88
CA ALA A 284 11.10 -0.51 32.37
C ALA A 284 10.55 -0.62 33.81
N LEU A 285 9.96 -1.76 34.17
CA LEU A 285 9.54 -2.07 35.54
C LEU A 285 10.73 -2.13 36.51
N THR A 286 11.75 -2.92 36.17
CA THR A 286 12.77 -3.38 37.14
C THR A 286 14.11 -2.63 37.09
N ARG A 287 14.49 -2.07 35.93
CA ARG A 287 15.77 -1.37 35.70
C ARG A 287 15.60 0.12 35.39
N GLY A 288 14.46 0.52 34.81
CA GLY A 288 14.29 1.85 34.22
C GLY A 288 15.02 1.98 32.88
N GLY A 289 15.02 3.18 32.30
CA GLY A 289 15.59 3.40 30.97
C GLY A 289 17.12 3.23 30.92
N PRO A 290 17.69 2.79 29.78
CA PRO A 290 19.11 2.48 29.66
C PRO A 290 19.97 3.75 29.64
N GLY A 291 20.67 4.03 30.74
CA GLY A 291 21.70 5.08 30.83
C GLY A 291 21.48 6.05 31.99
N GLY A 292 22.55 6.32 32.74
CA GLY A 292 22.49 7.21 33.91
C GLY A 292 22.32 8.69 33.55
N GLY A 293 21.71 9.45 34.45
CA GLY A 293 21.71 10.92 34.44
C GLY A 293 20.43 11.60 33.96
N GLY A 294 19.56 10.92 33.20
CA GLY A 294 18.31 11.52 32.71
C GLY A 294 17.16 10.56 32.36
N ALA A 295 17.39 9.25 32.30
CA ALA A 295 16.34 8.26 32.03
C ALA A 295 15.30 8.16 33.16
N PRO A 296 14.04 7.77 32.87
CA PRO A 296 13.04 7.51 33.90
C PRO A 296 13.48 6.36 34.82
N ARG A 297 13.23 6.53 36.11
CA ARG A 297 13.51 5.54 37.16
C ARG A 297 12.68 4.26 36.95
N PRO A 298 13.11 3.09 37.45
CA PRO A 298 12.31 1.86 37.39
C PRO A 298 10.90 2.11 37.94
N ILE A 299 9.87 1.69 37.20
CA ILE A 299 8.48 1.97 37.55
C ILE A 299 8.14 1.34 38.92
N GLU A 300 8.75 0.19 39.27
CA GLU A 300 8.58 -0.44 40.59
C GLU A 300 9.04 0.43 41.77
N MET A 301 9.87 1.46 41.55
CA MET A 301 10.21 2.44 42.59
C MET A 301 9.00 3.28 43.03
N HIS A 302 8.00 3.46 42.16
CA HIS A 302 6.77 4.19 42.44
C HIS A 302 5.67 3.33 43.08
N SER A 303 5.93 2.05 43.41
CA SER A 303 4.97 1.13 44.03
C SER A 303 4.34 1.60 45.35
N HIS A 304 4.91 2.62 46.00
CA HIS A 304 4.36 3.30 47.17
C HIS A 304 3.23 4.30 46.86
N ASP A 305 3.06 4.70 45.59
CA ASP A 305 1.94 5.49 45.06
C ASP A 305 1.16 4.62 44.05
N PRO A 306 0.08 3.95 44.49
CA PRO A 306 -0.77 3.10 43.65
C PRO A 306 -1.28 3.77 42.37
N LEU A 307 -1.60 5.07 42.42
CA LEU A 307 -2.19 5.77 41.29
C LEU A 307 -1.12 6.08 40.24
N ARG A 308 0.05 6.56 40.69
CA ARG A 308 1.20 6.79 39.81
C ARG A 308 1.75 5.49 39.23
N TYR A 309 1.89 4.43 40.04
CA TYR A 309 2.43 3.15 39.58
C TYR A 309 1.59 2.53 38.46
N VAL A 310 0.25 2.55 38.59
CA VAL A 310 -0.65 2.11 37.52
C VAL A 310 -0.63 3.08 36.33
N GLY A 311 -0.55 4.39 36.57
CA GLY A 311 -0.43 5.40 35.52
C GLY A 311 0.83 5.27 34.67
N ASP A 312 2.00 5.09 35.28
CA ASP A 312 3.29 4.91 34.61
C ASP A 312 3.30 3.62 33.78
N MET A 313 2.73 2.51 34.29
CA MET A 313 2.58 1.26 33.51
C MET A 313 1.67 1.42 32.28
N LEU A 314 0.53 2.11 32.42
CA LEU A 314 -0.42 2.33 31.32
C LEU A 314 0.11 3.37 30.31
N ALA A 315 0.87 4.37 30.76
CA ALA A 315 1.56 5.33 29.90
C ALA A 315 2.64 4.64 29.04
N TRP A 316 3.45 3.78 29.64
CA TRP A 316 4.43 2.97 28.91
C TRP A 316 3.75 2.07 27.88
N LEU A 317 2.67 1.36 28.27
CA LEU A 317 1.89 0.52 27.37
C LEU A 317 1.36 1.32 26.17
N HIS A 318 0.74 2.47 26.42
CA HIS A 318 0.22 3.36 25.38
C HIS A 318 1.33 3.82 24.41
N GLN A 319 2.50 4.23 24.93
CA GLN A 319 3.65 4.61 24.10
C GLN A 319 4.20 3.43 23.29
N ALA A 320 4.32 2.23 23.89
CA ALA A 320 4.76 1.03 23.20
C ALA A 320 3.78 0.64 22.07
N THR A 321 2.46 0.64 22.35
CA THR A 321 1.43 0.36 21.34
C THR A 321 1.44 1.37 20.18
N ALA A 322 1.67 2.66 20.46
CA ALA A 322 1.84 3.66 19.41
C ALA A 322 3.13 3.46 18.58
N SER A 323 4.23 3.07 19.23
CA SER A 323 5.50 2.76 18.56
C SER A 323 5.43 1.51 17.67
N GLU A 324 4.82 0.42 18.13
CA GLU A 324 4.62 -0.78 17.31
C GLU A 324 3.66 -0.50 16.12
N LYS A 325 2.71 0.42 16.28
CA LYS A 325 1.87 0.93 15.19
C LYS A 325 2.72 1.64 14.13
N GLU A 326 3.55 2.60 14.53
CA GLU A 326 4.42 3.34 13.61
C GLU A 326 5.40 2.42 12.85
N HIS A 327 6.01 1.44 13.56
CA HIS A 327 6.86 0.44 12.93
C HIS A 327 6.09 -0.44 11.92
N LEU A 328 4.86 -0.87 12.24
CA LEU A 328 4.08 -1.70 11.32
C LEU A 328 3.54 -0.90 10.12
N GLU A 329 3.17 0.38 10.30
CA GLU A 329 2.84 1.29 9.20
C GLU A 329 4.04 1.53 8.27
N ALA A 330 5.25 1.68 8.82
CA ALA A 330 6.47 1.82 8.04
C ALA A 330 6.85 0.54 7.27
N LEU A 331 6.64 -0.65 7.87
CA LEU A 331 6.83 -1.94 7.21
C LEU A 331 5.82 -2.16 6.07
N LEU A 332 4.56 -1.77 6.26
CA LEU A 332 3.47 -1.98 5.30
C LEU A 332 3.31 -0.86 4.27
N LYS A 333 4.20 0.13 4.26
CA LYS A 333 4.12 1.37 3.44
C LYS A 333 3.98 1.17 1.92
N GLN A 334 4.36 0.01 1.39
CA GLN A 334 4.21 -0.36 -0.04
C GLN A 334 3.17 -1.48 -0.27
N VAL A 335 2.54 -1.99 0.79
CA VAL A 335 1.57 -3.09 0.72
C VAL A 335 0.22 -2.55 0.25
N THR A 336 -0.22 -2.98 -0.93
CA THR A 336 -1.40 -2.43 -1.63
C THR A 336 -2.61 -3.39 -1.55
N SER A 337 -2.50 -4.48 -0.77
CA SER A 337 -3.55 -5.48 -0.62
C SER A 337 -4.77 -4.99 0.17
N GLN A 338 -5.95 -5.42 -0.24
CA GLN A 338 -7.18 -5.27 0.55
C GLN A 338 -7.07 -6.13 1.82
N GLY A 339 -7.44 -5.58 2.97
CA GLY A 339 -7.30 -6.24 4.28
C GLY A 339 -6.02 -5.88 5.07
N VAL A 340 -5.21 -4.91 4.63
CA VAL A 340 -4.08 -4.38 5.43
C VAL A 340 -4.52 -3.97 6.84
N GLU A 341 -5.65 -3.27 6.98
CA GLU A 341 -6.23 -2.85 8.27
C GLU A 341 -6.50 -4.03 9.22
N GLU A 342 -7.00 -5.15 8.71
CA GLU A 342 -7.32 -6.34 9.53
C GLU A 342 -6.06 -7.08 9.98
N ASN A 343 -5.12 -7.30 9.05
CA ASN A 343 -3.81 -7.88 9.36
C ASN A 343 -3.02 -6.99 10.34
N PHE A 344 -3.12 -5.67 10.20
CA PHE A 344 -2.52 -4.70 11.11
C PHE A 344 -3.06 -4.87 12.54
N GLN A 345 -4.38 -4.92 12.71
CA GLN A 345 -4.98 -5.08 14.05
C GLN A 345 -4.71 -6.48 14.64
N GLU A 346 -4.63 -7.53 13.82
CA GLU A 346 -4.24 -8.88 14.24
C GLU A 346 -2.80 -8.91 14.77
N VAL A 347 -1.84 -8.32 14.05
CA VAL A 347 -0.42 -8.29 14.42
C VAL A 347 -0.19 -7.44 15.69
N VAL A 348 -0.76 -6.23 15.78
CA VAL A 348 -0.61 -5.40 17.00
C VAL A 348 -1.35 -6.04 18.20
N GLY A 349 -2.47 -6.73 17.96
CA GLY A 349 -3.13 -7.58 18.95
C GLY A 349 -2.21 -8.68 19.48
N HIS A 350 -1.54 -9.42 18.58
CA HIS A 350 -0.59 -10.47 18.95
C HIS A 350 0.64 -9.93 19.70
N ILE A 351 1.20 -8.78 19.29
CA ILE A 351 2.33 -8.14 19.97
C ILE A 351 1.94 -7.73 21.40
N THR A 352 0.79 -7.07 21.56
CA THR A 352 0.33 -6.58 22.87
C THR A 352 -0.12 -7.71 23.82
N GLU A 353 -0.59 -8.85 23.30
CA GLU A 353 -1.00 -10.03 24.08
C GLU A 353 0.11 -10.53 25.04
N GLY A 354 1.40 -10.31 24.69
CA GLY A 354 2.53 -10.63 25.57
C GLY A 354 2.55 -9.82 26.88
N VAL A 355 2.13 -8.55 26.84
CA VAL A 355 2.19 -7.62 27.99
C VAL A 355 1.00 -7.79 28.92
N CYS A 356 -0.15 -8.25 28.40
CA CYS A 356 -1.40 -8.41 29.16
C CYS A 356 -1.25 -9.18 30.48
N ARG A 357 -0.49 -10.29 30.49
CA ARG A 357 -0.31 -11.13 31.69
C ARG A 357 0.55 -10.46 32.77
N PRO A 358 1.77 -9.96 32.48
CA PRO A 358 2.54 -9.13 33.42
C PRO A 358 1.74 -7.93 33.96
N LEU A 359 1.06 -7.19 33.08
CA LEU A 359 0.25 -6.01 33.42
C LEU A 359 -0.88 -6.38 34.40
N LYS A 360 -1.68 -7.39 34.08
CA LYS A 360 -2.79 -7.88 34.92
C LYS A 360 -2.32 -8.25 36.33
N VAL A 361 -1.25 -9.02 36.44
CA VAL A 361 -0.71 -9.44 37.76
C VAL A 361 -0.25 -8.24 38.60
N ARG A 362 0.39 -7.24 37.99
CA ARG A 362 0.82 -6.03 38.73
C ARG A 362 -0.35 -5.14 39.14
N ILE A 363 -1.35 -4.94 38.28
CA ILE A 363 -2.53 -4.13 38.60
C ILE A 363 -3.41 -4.83 39.64
N GLU A 364 -3.61 -6.14 39.53
CA GLU A 364 -4.34 -6.96 40.50
C GLU A 364 -3.69 -6.89 41.90
N GLN A 365 -2.35 -6.99 41.99
CA GLN A 365 -1.61 -6.80 43.24
C GLN A 365 -1.88 -5.43 43.89
N VAL A 366 -1.96 -4.36 43.10
CA VAL A 366 -2.21 -2.99 43.58
C VAL A 366 -3.65 -2.79 44.06
N ILE A 367 -4.64 -3.37 43.36
CA ILE A 367 -6.05 -3.28 43.74
C ILE A 367 -6.31 -4.12 45.02
N VAL A 368 -5.73 -5.31 45.11
CA VAL A 368 -5.87 -6.22 46.27
C VAL A 368 -5.16 -5.71 47.53
N ALA A 369 -4.20 -4.79 47.40
CA ALA A 369 -3.56 -4.11 48.55
C ALA A 369 -4.46 -3.09 49.28
N GLU A 370 -5.73 -2.95 48.88
CA GLU A 370 -6.74 -2.02 49.44
C GLU A 370 -6.23 -0.60 49.76
N PRO A 371 -5.72 0.17 48.76
CA PRO A 371 -5.17 1.52 48.97
C PRO A 371 -6.21 2.61 49.33
N GLY A 372 -7.42 2.23 49.73
CA GLY A 372 -8.51 3.13 50.09
C GLY A 372 -9.45 3.46 48.92
N ALA A 373 -10.73 3.69 49.25
CA ALA A 373 -11.81 3.83 48.27
C ALA A 373 -11.57 4.96 47.23
N VAL A 374 -11.02 6.11 47.65
CA VAL A 374 -10.73 7.23 46.73
C VAL A 374 -9.63 6.87 45.72
N LEU A 375 -8.59 6.13 46.13
CA LEU A 375 -7.54 5.69 45.20
C LEU A 375 -8.01 4.57 44.28
N LEU A 376 -8.80 3.61 44.79
CA LEU A 376 -9.45 2.59 43.96
C LEU A 376 -10.33 3.23 42.88
N TYR A 377 -11.13 4.24 43.23
CA TYR A 377 -11.97 4.96 42.27
C TYR A 377 -11.16 5.73 41.22
N LYS A 378 -10.09 6.42 41.63
CA LYS A 378 -9.16 7.10 40.70
C LYS A 378 -8.46 6.12 39.76
N ILE A 379 -8.03 4.95 40.24
CA ILE A 379 -7.43 3.88 39.43
C ILE A 379 -8.47 3.32 38.44
N SER A 380 -9.71 3.10 38.88
CA SER A 380 -10.82 2.65 38.02
C SER A 380 -11.09 3.62 36.86
N ASN A 381 -11.10 4.93 37.14
CA ASN A 381 -11.23 5.98 36.13
C ASN A 381 -10.03 6.06 35.18
N LEU A 382 -8.81 5.85 35.69
CA LEU A 382 -7.57 5.85 34.91
C LEU A 382 -7.52 4.67 33.92
N LEU A 383 -7.92 3.47 34.37
CA LEU A 383 -8.06 2.28 33.53
C LEU A 383 -9.06 2.52 32.40
N LYS A 384 -10.22 3.14 32.70
CA LYS A 384 -11.26 3.46 31.72
C LYS A 384 -10.81 4.51 30.70
N PHE A 385 -10.02 5.50 31.11
CA PHE A 385 -9.39 6.46 30.20
C PHE A 385 -8.43 5.75 29.23
N TYR A 386 -7.46 4.98 29.74
CA TYR A 386 -6.50 4.28 28.90
C TYR A 386 -7.13 3.20 28.02
N HIS A 387 -8.20 2.52 28.46
CA HIS A 387 -8.99 1.63 27.61
C HIS A 387 -9.51 2.37 26.36
N HIS A 388 -10.09 3.56 26.54
CA HIS A 388 -10.58 4.37 25.42
C HIS A 388 -9.45 4.87 24.51
N THR A 389 -8.35 5.37 25.08
CA THR A 389 -7.19 5.84 24.31
C THR A 389 -6.55 4.73 23.48
N ILE A 390 -6.34 3.55 24.07
CA ILE A 390 -5.74 2.39 23.39
C ILE A 390 -6.71 1.80 22.35
N SER A 391 -8.01 1.75 22.64
CA SER A 391 -9.04 1.33 21.67
C SER A 391 -9.01 2.18 20.39
N GLY A 392 -8.77 3.49 20.51
CA GLY A 392 -8.59 4.39 19.36
C GLY A 392 -7.32 4.14 18.52
N ILE A 393 -6.33 3.42 19.05
CA ILE A 393 -5.06 3.14 18.37
C ILE A 393 -5.10 1.78 17.65
N VAL A 394 -5.64 0.75 18.32
CA VAL A 394 -5.58 -0.66 17.87
C VAL A 394 -6.91 -1.19 17.30
N GLY A 395 -7.99 -0.41 17.36
CA GLY A 395 -9.28 -0.81 16.82
C GLY A 395 -9.93 -1.98 17.58
N ASN A 396 -10.89 -2.64 16.93
CA ASN A 396 -11.79 -3.58 17.60
C ASN A 396 -11.20 -5.00 17.74
N ASN A 397 -10.22 -5.39 16.90
CA ASN A 397 -9.76 -6.79 16.86
C ASN A 397 -8.68 -7.13 17.90
N ALA A 398 -8.02 -6.16 18.52
CA ALA A 398 -7.08 -6.39 19.65
C ALA A 398 -7.81 -6.64 20.98
N ALA A 399 -8.81 -7.52 20.96
CA ALA A 399 -9.73 -7.78 22.06
C ALA A 399 -9.01 -8.10 23.37
N THR A 400 -7.94 -8.92 23.34
CA THR A 400 -7.25 -9.40 24.56
C THR A 400 -6.62 -8.29 25.42
N LEU A 401 -6.15 -7.20 24.82
CA LEU A 401 -5.63 -6.06 25.62
C LEU A 401 -6.79 -5.25 26.22
N LEU A 402 -7.81 -4.95 25.40
CA LEU A 402 -8.96 -4.17 25.83
C LEU A 402 -9.79 -4.90 26.90
N THR A 403 -9.98 -6.22 26.77
CA THR A 403 -10.66 -7.04 27.78
C THR A 403 -9.85 -7.16 29.06
N THR A 404 -8.52 -7.28 29.01
CA THR A 404 -7.72 -7.33 30.26
C THR A 404 -7.69 -5.99 31.01
N ILE A 405 -7.73 -4.86 30.30
CA ILE A 405 -7.93 -3.54 30.95
C ILE A 405 -9.35 -3.42 31.52
N GLU A 406 -10.39 -3.88 30.81
CA GLU A 406 -11.78 -3.87 31.28
C GLU A 406 -12.00 -4.81 32.48
N GLU A 407 -11.39 -5.99 32.49
CA GLU A 407 -11.37 -6.89 33.66
C GLU A 407 -10.77 -6.20 34.89
N MET A 408 -9.69 -5.42 34.72
CA MET A 408 -9.09 -4.65 35.82
C MET A 408 -9.97 -3.45 36.24
N HIS A 409 -10.65 -2.78 35.30
CA HIS A 409 -11.64 -1.74 35.60
C HIS A 409 -12.79 -2.32 36.45
N LEU A 410 -13.37 -3.44 36.03
CA LEU A 410 -14.44 -4.14 36.73
C LEU A 410 -13.99 -4.68 38.11
N LEU A 411 -12.76 -5.21 38.21
CA LEU A 411 -12.17 -5.63 39.49
C LEU A 411 -12.00 -4.46 40.45
N SER A 412 -11.44 -3.35 39.97
CA SER A 412 -11.24 -2.11 40.74
C SER A 412 -12.58 -1.54 41.23
N LYS A 413 -13.58 -1.46 40.34
CA LYS A 413 -14.94 -1.02 40.64
C LYS A 413 -15.63 -1.93 41.67
N LYS A 414 -15.47 -3.25 41.56
CA LYS A 414 -16.01 -4.23 42.52
C LYS A 414 -15.38 -4.09 43.91
N ILE A 415 -14.06 -3.98 44.00
CA ILE A 415 -13.35 -3.84 45.28
C ILE A 415 -13.64 -2.46 45.91
N PHE A 416 -13.79 -1.40 45.11
CA PHE A 416 -14.31 -0.10 45.55
C PHE A 416 -15.70 -0.21 46.19
N PHE A 417 -16.70 -0.82 45.52
CA PHE A 417 -18.04 -0.99 46.11
C PHE A 417 -18.05 -1.90 47.35
N ASN A 418 -17.20 -2.93 47.40
CA ASN A 418 -17.02 -3.74 48.60
C ASN A 418 -16.45 -2.93 49.77
N SER A 419 -15.42 -2.13 49.53
CA SER A 419 -14.79 -1.24 50.53
C SER A 419 -15.79 -0.20 51.06
N LEU A 420 -16.60 0.37 50.17
CA LEU A 420 -17.66 1.32 50.48
C LEU A 420 -18.79 0.68 51.32
N SER A 421 -19.23 -0.52 50.94
CA SER A 421 -20.21 -1.31 51.69
C SER A 421 -19.67 -1.72 53.07
N LEU A 422 -18.38 -2.09 53.16
CA LEU A 422 -17.73 -2.41 54.43
C LEU A 422 -17.61 -1.19 55.35
N HIS A 423 -17.36 0.01 54.79
CA HIS A 423 -17.41 1.26 55.55
C HIS A 423 -18.83 1.52 56.08
N ALA A 424 -19.86 1.36 55.25
CA ALA A 424 -21.26 1.52 55.65
C ALA A 424 -21.68 0.52 56.73
N SER A 425 -21.29 -0.76 56.65
CA SER A 425 -21.57 -1.74 57.72
C SER A 425 -20.85 -1.38 59.02
N LYS A 426 -19.55 -1.04 58.98
CA LYS A 426 -18.79 -0.59 60.16
C LYS A 426 -19.40 0.66 60.81
N LEU A 427 -20.10 1.49 60.03
CA LEU A 427 -20.79 2.69 60.50
C LEU A 427 -22.11 2.35 61.21
N MET A 428 -22.84 1.33 60.76
CA MET A 428 -24.01 0.79 61.47
C MET A 428 -23.62 0.04 62.75
N ASP A 429 -22.50 -0.69 62.76
CA ASP A 429 -22.00 -1.41 63.93
C ASP A 429 -21.50 -0.46 65.05
N LYS A 430 -21.13 0.78 64.69
CA LYS A 430 -20.63 1.81 65.61
C LYS A 430 -21.51 3.06 65.59
N VAL A 431 -22.75 2.92 66.06
CA VAL A 431 -23.65 4.05 66.31
C VAL A 431 -23.04 4.96 67.38
N GLU A 432 -22.36 6.03 66.95
CA GLU A 432 -21.93 7.09 67.87
C GLU A 432 -23.17 7.74 68.52
N LEU A 433 -23.11 7.97 69.83
CA LEU A 433 -24.07 8.83 70.51
C LEU A 433 -23.91 10.26 69.95
N PRO A 434 -25.02 10.95 69.62
CA PRO A 434 -24.94 12.30 69.06
C PRO A 434 -24.28 13.27 70.05
N PRO A 435 -23.46 14.22 69.57
CA PRO A 435 -22.77 15.17 70.45
C PRO A 435 -23.77 16.10 71.18
N PRO A 436 -23.40 16.66 72.35
CA PRO A 436 -24.26 17.56 73.12
C PRO A 436 -24.66 18.82 72.33
N ASP A 437 -23.85 19.21 71.34
CA ASP A 437 -24.12 20.32 70.41
C ASP A 437 -25.11 19.97 69.28
N LEU A 438 -25.80 18.81 69.34
CA LEU A 438 -26.80 18.30 68.37
C LEU A 438 -26.40 18.39 66.88
N GLY A 439 -25.10 18.49 66.60
CA GLY A 439 -24.52 18.56 65.26
C GLY A 439 -24.36 17.17 64.62
N PRO A 440 -24.02 17.12 63.31
CA PRO A 440 -23.72 15.86 62.63
C PRO A 440 -22.57 15.11 63.33
N SER A 441 -22.70 13.78 63.47
CA SER A 441 -21.70 12.94 64.17
C SER A 441 -20.32 12.97 63.52
N SER A 442 -19.28 12.56 64.26
CA SER A 442 -17.91 12.60 63.74
C SER A 442 -17.76 11.70 62.52
N ALA A 443 -18.39 10.52 62.58
CA ALA A 443 -18.42 9.56 61.50
C ALA A 443 -19.24 10.04 60.28
N LEU A 444 -20.36 10.76 60.48
CA LEU A 444 -21.12 11.37 59.38
C LEU A 444 -20.26 12.38 58.59
N ASN A 445 -19.52 13.24 59.29
CA ASN A 445 -18.63 14.21 58.64
C ASN A 445 -17.48 13.51 57.87
N GLN A 446 -16.91 12.43 58.43
CA GLN A 446 -15.87 11.65 57.76
C GLN A 446 -16.40 10.94 56.49
N THR A 447 -17.57 10.31 56.54
CA THR A 447 -18.17 9.65 55.37
C THR A 447 -18.62 10.65 54.30
N LEU A 448 -19.12 11.83 54.69
CA LEU A 448 -19.42 12.92 53.74
C LEU A 448 -18.16 13.52 53.11
N ALA A 449 -17.05 13.63 53.85
CA ALA A 449 -15.76 14.03 53.28
C ALA A 449 -15.25 13.00 52.25
N LEU A 450 -15.30 11.70 52.59
CA LEU A 450 -14.96 10.61 51.66
C LEU A 450 -15.83 10.66 50.39
N LEU A 451 -17.14 10.82 50.53
CA LEU A 451 -18.06 10.95 49.40
C LEU A 451 -17.72 12.17 48.53
N ARG A 452 -17.42 13.32 49.15
CA ARG A 452 -16.99 14.53 48.44
C ARG A 452 -15.69 14.34 47.69
N GLU A 453 -14.71 13.62 48.25
CA GLU A 453 -13.46 13.29 47.56
C GLU A 453 -13.65 12.33 46.38
N VAL A 454 -14.51 11.31 46.53
CA VAL A 454 -14.89 10.41 45.42
C VAL A 454 -15.53 11.21 44.29
N LEU A 455 -16.55 12.01 44.59
CA LEU A 455 -17.28 12.82 43.59
C LEU A 455 -16.35 13.83 42.90
N ALA A 456 -15.58 14.62 43.66
CA ALA A 456 -14.64 15.59 43.09
C ALA A 456 -13.51 14.94 42.27
N SER A 457 -13.15 13.68 42.55
CA SER A 457 -12.19 12.94 41.73
C SER A 457 -12.77 12.43 40.40
N HIS A 458 -14.09 12.48 40.23
CA HIS A 458 -14.74 12.18 38.96
C HIS A 458 -14.76 13.40 38.01
N ASP A 459 -14.82 14.62 38.53
CA ASP A 459 -14.85 15.84 37.71
C ASP A 459 -13.58 16.02 36.85
N SER A 460 -12.46 15.46 37.31
CA SER A 460 -11.21 15.36 36.55
C SER A 460 -11.18 14.24 35.48
N SER A 461 -12.28 13.52 35.24
CA SER A 461 -12.30 12.32 34.38
C SER A 461 -13.11 12.49 33.08
N VAL A 462 -12.51 12.09 31.96
CA VAL A 462 -13.01 12.31 30.58
C VAL A 462 -14.06 11.26 30.16
N VAL A 463 -14.93 10.81 31.07
CA VAL A 463 -15.91 9.73 30.85
C VAL A 463 -17.18 10.27 30.14
N PRO A 464 -17.81 9.53 29.18
CA PRO A 464 -19.08 9.93 28.57
C PRO A 464 -20.23 10.11 29.59
N LEU A 465 -21.08 11.12 29.38
CA LEU A 465 -22.05 11.63 30.36
C LEU A 465 -23.01 10.57 30.94
N ASP A 466 -23.63 9.75 30.09
CA ASP A 466 -24.70 8.83 30.52
C ASP A 466 -24.18 7.74 31.46
N ALA A 467 -22.96 7.24 31.22
CA ALA A 467 -22.31 6.26 32.07
C ALA A 467 -21.96 6.83 33.46
N ARG A 468 -21.79 8.16 33.60
CA ARG A 468 -21.56 8.80 34.90
C ARG A 468 -22.79 8.67 35.80
N GLN A 469 -23.98 8.93 35.25
CA GLN A 469 -25.22 9.01 36.02
C GLN A 469 -25.59 7.68 36.68
N ALA A 470 -25.45 6.56 35.95
CA ALA A 470 -25.74 5.23 36.48
C ALA A 470 -24.80 4.86 37.66
N ASP A 471 -23.50 5.12 37.51
CA ASP A 471 -22.50 4.84 38.54
C ASP A 471 -22.67 5.78 39.76
N PHE A 472 -22.94 7.06 39.55
CA PHE A 472 -23.25 7.99 40.64
C PHE A 472 -24.48 7.56 41.45
N VAL A 473 -25.57 7.14 40.80
CA VAL A 473 -26.77 6.68 41.53
C VAL A 473 -26.47 5.47 42.42
N GLN A 474 -25.63 4.53 41.97
CA GLN A 474 -25.21 3.38 42.78
C GLN A 474 -24.30 3.77 43.94
N VAL A 475 -23.31 4.65 43.72
CA VAL A 475 -22.43 5.16 44.80
C VAL A 475 -23.22 5.93 45.84
N LEU A 476 -24.14 6.80 45.40
CA LEU A 476 -25.00 7.58 46.27
C LEU A 476 -25.95 6.69 47.08
N SER A 477 -26.54 5.63 46.51
CA SER A 477 -27.36 4.70 47.31
C SER A 477 -26.53 3.90 48.32
N CYS A 478 -25.37 3.40 47.92
CA CYS A 478 -24.46 2.63 48.77
C CYS A 478 -23.99 3.40 50.02
N VAL A 479 -23.88 4.74 49.93
CA VAL A 479 -23.44 5.60 51.03
C VAL A 479 -24.60 6.27 51.77
N LEU A 480 -25.54 6.89 51.06
CA LEU A 480 -26.58 7.71 51.67
C LEU A 480 -27.65 6.87 52.38
N ASP A 481 -28.05 5.72 51.84
CA ASP A 481 -29.12 4.94 52.47
C ASP A 481 -28.69 4.36 53.84
N PRO A 482 -27.47 3.81 54.01
CA PRO A 482 -26.93 3.46 55.33
C PRO A 482 -26.66 4.67 56.24
N LEU A 483 -26.23 5.82 55.70
CA LEU A 483 -26.06 7.05 56.50
C LEU A 483 -27.39 7.54 57.08
N LEU A 484 -28.47 7.52 56.29
CA LEU A 484 -29.81 7.89 56.73
C LEU A 484 -30.34 6.91 57.78
N GLN A 485 -30.08 5.60 57.60
CA GLN A 485 -30.41 4.58 58.59
C GLN A 485 -29.65 4.79 59.90
N MET A 486 -28.33 5.02 59.86
CA MET A 486 -27.52 5.38 61.03
C MET A 486 -28.09 6.63 61.73
N CYS A 487 -28.32 7.73 61.00
CA CYS A 487 -28.88 8.95 61.58
C CYS A 487 -30.23 8.70 62.26
N THR A 488 -31.07 7.84 61.69
CA THR A 488 -32.37 7.47 62.25
C THR A 488 -32.22 6.66 63.54
N VAL A 489 -31.30 5.70 63.58
CA VAL A 489 -31.01 4.91 64.80
C VAL A 489 -30.36 5.77 65.89
N SER A 490 -29.36 6.60 65.56
CA SER A 490 -28.78 7.59 66.50
C SER A 490 -29.85 8.52 67.08
N ALA A 491 -30.75 9.04 66.23
CA ALA A 491 -31.81 9.95 66.65
C ALA A 491 -32.88 9.25 67.53
N SER A 492 -33.14 7.95 67.32
CA SER A 492 -34.14 7.20 68.12
C SER A 492 -33.78 7.04 69.60
N ASN A 493 -32.53 7.33 69.99
CA ASN A 493 -32.07 7.36 71.38
C ASN A 493 -32.23 8.73 72.07
N LEU A 494 -32.79 9.74 71.38
CA LEU A 494 -32.96 11.11 71.87
C LEU A 494 -34.42 11.45 72.22
N GLY A 495 -34.61 12.53 73.00
CA GLY A 495 -35.92 13.16 73.19
C GLY A 495 -36.47 13.74 71.88
N THR A 496 -37.79 13.88 71.76
CA THR A 496 -38.45 14.19 70.47
C THR A 496 -38.00 15.51 69.81
N ALA A 497 -37.65 16.53 70.59
CA ALA A 497 -37.12 17.80 70.07
C ALA A 497 -35.64 17.69 69.66
N ASP A 498 -34.83 16.99 70.44
CA ASP A 498 -33.40 16.77 70.17
C ASP A 498 -33.21 15.86 68.95
N MET A 499 -34.02 14.80 68.86
CA MET A 499 -34.16 13.89 67.71
C MET A 499 -34.43 14.67 66.41
N ALA A 500 -35.41 15.58 66.43
CA ALA A 500 -35.75 16.41 65.27
C ALA A 500 -34.60 17.36 64.90
N THR A 501 -33.97 17.99 65.89
CA THR A 501 -32.88 18.96 65.67
C THR A 501 -31.62 18.29 65.10
N PHE A 502 -31.18 17.17 65.68
CA PHE A 502 -30.07 16.37 65.18
C PHE A 502 -30.34 15.82 63.76
N MET A 503 -31.57 15.36 63.49
CA MET A 503 -31.96 14.88 62.17
C MET A 503 -31.95 16.02 61.13
N VAL A 504 -32.51 17.20 61.44
CA VAL A 504 -32.47 18.36 60.55
C VAL A 504 -31.03 18.83 60.29
N ASN A 505 -30.19 18.91 61.32
CA ASN A 505 -28.78 19.26 61.18
C ASN A 505 -28.01 18.26 60.30
N SER A 506 -28.23 16.95 60.50
CA SER A 506 -27.60 15.89 59.72
C SER A 506 -28.04 15.89 58.26
N LEU A 507 -29.35 15.98 58.00
CA LEU A 507 -29.91 16.07 56.65
C LEU A 507 -29.50 17.37 55.93
N TYR A 508 -29.35 18.47 56.66
CA TYR A 508 -28.85 19.73 56.10
C TYR A 508 -27.38 19.63 55.69
N MET A 509 -26.53 18.95 56.47
CA MET A 509 -25.12 18.71 56.12
C MET A 509 -25.00 17.79 54.89
N MET A 510 -25.79 16.71 54.82
CA MET A 510 -25.90 15.87 53.63
C MET A 510 -26.32 16.71 52.42
N LYS A 511 -27.44 17.44 52.52
CA LYS A 511 -27.95 18.30 51.44
C LYS A 511 -26.89 19.31 50.97
N THR A 512 -26.19 19.96 51.88
CA THR A 512 -25.17 20.98 51.55
C THR A 512 -23.95 20.37 50.86
N THR A 513 -23.56 19.15 51.23
CA THR A 513 -22.46 18.43 50.56
C THR A 513 -22.87 17.98 49.15
N LEU A 514 -24.11 17.53 48.98
CA LEU A 514 -24.64 17.04 47.69
C LEU A 514 -25.04 18.17 46.73
N ALA A 515 -25.43 19.34 47.23
CA ALA A 515 -25.78 20.53 46.44
C ALA A 515 -24.59 21.14 45.68
N LEU A 516 -23.37 20.64 45.92
CA LEU A 516 -22.17 21.00 45.16
C LEU A 516 -22.07 20.25 43.82
N PHE A 517 -22.94 19.26 43.55
CA PHE A 517 -22.85 18.37 42.39
C PHE A 517 -24.18 18.28 41.62
N GLU A 518 -24.17 18.79 40.39
CA GLU A 518 -25.36 18.96 39.50
C GLU A 518 -26.16 17.66 39.25
N PHE A 519 -25.55 16.49 39.43
CA PHE A 519 -26.19 15.20 39.14
C PHE A 519 -27.06 14.65 40.28
N THR A 520 -27.21 15.38 41.40
CA THR A 520 -27.82 14.84 42.63
C THR A 520 -29.31 15.19 42.84
N ASP A 521 -29.86 16.09 42.03
CA ASP A 521 -31.19 16.71 42.24
C ASP A 521 -32.29 15.74 42.67
N ARG A 522 -32.43 14.60 42.00
CA ARG A 522 -33.50 13.62 42.27
C ARG A 522 -33.43 12.98 43.66
N ARG A 523 -32.22 12.81 44.23
CA ARG A 523 -32.03 12.39 45.64
C ARG A 523 -32.13 13.57 46.59
N LEU A 524 -31.70 14.75 46.15
CA LEU A 524 -31.77 15.99 46.91
C LEU A 524 -33.23 16.46 47.12
N GLU A 525 -34.14 16.19 46.19
CA GLU A 525 -35.59 16.32 46.33
C GLU A 525 -36.16 15.37 47.40
N MET A 526 -35.77 14.09 47.39
CA MET A 526 -36.19 13.12 48.41
C MET A 526 -35.75 13.55 49.82
N LEU A 527 -34.51 14.03 49.96
CA LEU A 527 -34.00 14.60 51.22
C LEU A 527 -34.77 15.87 51.62
N GLN A 528 -35.10 16.75 50.68
CA GLN A 528 -35.94 17.93 50.96
C GLN A 528 -37.35 17.54 51.42
N PHE A 529 -37.92 16.46 50.90
CA PHE A 529 -39.20 15.93 51.37
C PHE A 529 -39.08 15.41 52.82
N GLN A 530 -38.06 14.60 53.11
CA GLN A 530 -37.82 14.08 54.47
C GLN A 530 -37.60 15.19 55.51
N VAL A 531 -36.85 16.25 55.16
CA VAL A 531 -36.68 17.44 56.04
C VAL A 531 -38.01 18.17 56.29
N ARG A 532 -38.91 18.25 55.30
CA ARG A 532 -40.20 18.96 55.41
C ARG A 532 -41.29 18.20 56.18
N PHE A 533 -41.20 16.88 56.27
CA PHE A 533 -42.20 16.03 56.93
C PHE A 533 -41.69 15.35 58.21
N GLY A 534 -40.54 15.78 58.73
CA GLY A 534 -39.92 15.26 59.94
C GLY A 534 -40.65 15.62 61.24
N SER A 535 -41.49 14.71 61.73
CA SER A 535 -41.95 14.60 63.13
C SER A 535 -42.78 15.75 63.73
N LEU A 536 -44.11 15.70 63.55
CA LEU A 536 -45.08 16.37 64.45
C LEU A 536 -46.44 15.64 64.59
N ALA A 537 -46.59 14.44 64.02
CA ALA A 537 -47.90 13.85 63.71
C ALA A 537 -48.54 12.93 64.77
N ASN A 538 -47.96 12.81 65.98
CA ASN A 538 -48.43 11.88 67.03
C ASN A 538 -48.51 12.56 68.42
N LEU A 539 -49.64 13.24 68.70
CA LEU A 539 -50.05 13.61 70.06
C LEU A 539 -51.57 13.45 70.21
N PRO A 540 -52.06 12.39 70.89
CA PRO A 540 -53.46 12.27 71.29
C PRO A 540 -53.75 13.06 72.59
N ASN A 541 -55.03 13.09 72.97
CA ASN A 541 -55.60 13.63 74.22
C ASN A 541 -55.82 15.15 74.26
N LEU A 542 -56.98 15.58 73.78
CA LEU A 542 -57.59 16.88 74.09
C LEU A 542 -58.70 16.67 75.13
N ASP A 543 -58.55 17.26 76.31
CA ASP A 543 -59.56 17.26 77.37
C ASP A 543 -59.83 18.70 77.84
N SER A 544 -61.06 18.98 78.29
CA SER A 544 -61.59 20.32 78.52
C SER A 544 -60.82 21.13 79.59
N VAL A 545 -60.24 20.44 80.57
CA VAL A 545 -59.36 21.04 81.60
C VAL A 545 -58.00 21.42 81.01
N ALA A 546 -57.45 20.57 80.13
CA ALA A 546 -56.19 20.84 79.45
C ALA A 546 -56.30 22.05 78.51
N LEU A 547 -57.45 22.25 77.85
CA LEU A 547 -57.68 23.42 76.99
C LEU A 547 -57.58 24.76 77.77
N LYS A 548 -58.12 24.83 79.00
CA LYS A 548 -57.98 26.02 79.86
C LYS A 548 -56.55 26.21 80.35
N ALA A 549 -55.85 25.14 80.73
CA ALA A 549 -54.43 25.22 81.11
C ALA A 549 -53.55 25.68 79.92
N ALA A 550 -53.81 25.15 78.72
CA ALA A 550 -53.13 25.52 77.49
C ALA A 550 -53.38 26.98 77.10
N MET A 551 -54.62 27.49 77.22
CA MET A 551 -54.89 28.92 76.96
C MET A 551 -54.17 29.86 77.95
N VAL A 552 -54.04 29.47 79.23
CA VAL A 552 -53.25 30.25 80.21
C VAL A 552 -51.74 30.19 79.90
N GLN A 553 -51.23 29.06 79.43
CA GLN A 553 -49.85 28.95 78.93
C GLN A 553 -49.65 29.73 77.62
N PHE A 554 -50.68 29.80 76.76
CA PHE A 554 -50.65 30.52 75.49
C PHE A 554 -50.66 32.04 75.68
N ASP A 555 -51.46 32.59 76.59
CA ASP A 555 -51.41 34.02 76.94
C ASP A 555 -50.07 34.40 77.60
N ARG A 556 -49.42 33.44 78.29
CA ARG A 556 -48.05 33.55 78.83
C ARG A 556 -46.95 33.46 77.75
N TYR A 557 -47.21 32.77 76.64
CA TYR A 557 -46.36 32.75 75.45
C TYR A 557 -46.50 34.07 74.65
N LEU A 558 -47.74 34.54 74.42
CA LEU A 558 -48.07 35.83 73.79
C LEU A 558 -47.62 37.08 74.58
N SER A 559 -47.03 36.91 75.76
CA SER A 559 -46.46 38.00 76.57
C SER A 559 -44.93 37.92 76.71
N ALA A 560 -44.29 36.85 76.22
CA ALA A 560 -42.83 36.71 76.13
C ALA A 560 -42.45 35.57 75.17
N PRO A 561 -42.60 35.72 73.83
CA PRO A 561 -42.37 34.64 72.87
C PRO A 561 -40.94 34.07 72.97
N ASP A 562 -39.93 34.93 73.15
CA ASP A 562 -38.52 34.55 73.25
C ASP A 562 -38.22 33.62 74.45
N LYS A 563 -38.99 33.73 75.54
CA LYS A 563 -38.75 32.97 76.79
C LYS A 563 -39.19 31.51 76.73
N LEU A 564 -39.83 31.08 75.65
CA LEU A 564 -40.25 29.69 75.44
C LEU A 564 -39.80 29.10 74.10
N LEU A 565 -38.89 29.77 73.39
CA LEU A 565 -38.16 29.15 72.29
C LEU A 565 -37.39 27.94 72.86
N MET A 566 -37.54 26.78 72.21
CA MET A 566 -36.75 25.59 72.55
C MET A 566 -35.25 25.94 72.44
N PRO A 567 -34.40 25.67 73.46
CA PRO A 567 -32.96 25.91 73.37
C PRO A 567 -32.31 25.30 72.11
N GLN A 568 -32.87 24.19 71.64
CA GLN A 568 -32.53 23.49 70.41
C GLN A 568 -32.62 24.37 69.14
N LEU A 569 -33.46 25.41 69.10
CA LEU A 569 -33.56 26.35 67.98
C LEU A 569 -32.27 27.16 67.78
N ASP A 570 -31.46 27.38 68.82
CA ASP A 570 -30.15 28.04 68.70
C ASP A 570 -29.03 27.07 68.28
N VAL A 571 -29.35 25.78 68.20
CA VAL A 571 -28.45 24.69 67.79
C VAL A 571 -28.70 24.25 66.34
N LEU A 572 -29.66 24.86 65.64
CA LEU A 572 -29.92 24.62 64.21
C LEU A 572 -28.86 25.29 63.33
N LEU A 573 -28.13 24.49 62.55
CA LEU A 573 -27.04 24.93 61.66
C LEU A 573 -27.49 25.79 60.46
N SER A 574 -28.80 25.91 60.21
CA SER A 574 -29.33 26.59 59.04
C SER A 574 -30.34 27.69 59.41
N ALA A 575 -29.94 28.94 59.21
CA ALA A 575 -30.78 30.11 59.49
C ALA A 575 -32.08 30.12 58.67
N THR A 576 -32.05 29.69 57.41
CA THR A 576 -33.26 29.65 56.55
C THR A 576 -34.21 28.52 56.94
N VAL A 577 -33.71 27.39 57.45
CA VAL A 577 -34.57 26.34 58.03
C VAL A 577 -35.13 26.78 59.38
N LYS A 578 -34.35 27.48 60.22
CA LYS A 578 -34.84 28.10 61.47
C LYS A 578 -35.97 29.09 61.19
N GLU A 579 -35.80 30.00 60.24
CA GLU A 579 -36.84 30.93 59.79
C GLU A 579 -38.08 30.21 59.24
N GLN A 580 -37.90 29.19 58.39
CA GLN A 580 -39.03 28.42 57.84
C GLN A 580 -39.79 27.66 58.94
N ILE A 581 -39.10 27.04 59.91
CA ILE A 581 -39.72 26.33 61.04
C ILE A 581 -40.48 27.30 61.93
N ILE A 582 -39.89 28.46 62.27
CA ILE A 582 -40.57 29.51 63.06
C ILE A 582 -41.83 29.97 62.33
N ARG A 583 -41.73 30.28 61.03
CA ARG A 583 -42.88 30.69 60.20
C ARG A 583 -43.96 29.63 60.11
N GLN A 584 -43.62 28.36 59.88
CA GLN A 584 -44.60 27.28 59.77
C GLN A 584 -45.23 26.94 61.14
N SER A 585 -44.46 26.97 62.22
CA SER A 585 -44.97 26.82 63.59
C SER A 585 -45.92 27.97 63.94
N THR A 586 -45.55 29.22 63.67
CA THR A 586 -46.41 30.39 63.83
C THR A 586 -47.69 30.28 63.00
N GLU A 587 -47.61 29.84 61.75
CA GLU A 587 -48.79 29.70 60.87
C GLU A 587 -49.73 28.57 61.34
N LEU A 588 -49.19 27.43 61.80
CA LEU A 588 -49.96 26.35 62.43
C LEU A 588 -50.59 26.78 63.75
N VAL A 589 -49.86 27.52 64.60
CA VAL A 589 -50.38 28.09 65.85
C VAL A 589 -51.49 29.11 65.58
N CYS A 590 -51.30 30.02 64.63
CA CYS A 590 -52.33 30.99 64.23
C CYS A 590 -53.56 30.28 63.65
N ARG A 591 -53.38 29.20 62.88
CA ARG A 591 -54.46 28.40 62.33
C ARG A 591 -55.22 27.64 63.42
N ALA A 592 -54.53 26.89 64.28
CA ALA A 592 -55.15 26.18 65.40
C ALA A 592 -55.86 27.14 66.36
N TYR A 593 -55.29 28.31 66.64
CA TYR A 593 -55.96 29.37 67.40
C TYR A 593 -57.19 29.92 66.68
N SER A 594 -57.16 30.08 65.36
CA SER A 594 -58.34 30.49 64.57
C SER A 594 -59.44 29.43 64.57
N GLU A 595 -59.09 28.15 64.49
CA GLU A 595 -60.04 27.03 64.54
C GLU A 595 -60.63 26.87 65.96
N VAL A 596 -59.83 27.02 67.03
CA VAL A 596 -60.31 27.06 68.42
C VAL A 596 -61.18 28.29 68.70
N HIS A 597 -60.79 29.48 68.22
CA HIS A 597 -61.59 30.69 68.35
C HIS A 597 -62.93 30.54 67.61
N ALA A 598 -62.94 29.99 66.39
CA ALA A 598 -64.18 29.70 65.66
C ALA A 598 -65.08 28.69 66.41
N ALA A 599 -64.49 27.67 67.04
CA ALA A 599 -65.23 26.69 67.84
C ALA A 599 -65.79 27.27 69.15
N VAL A 600 -65.10 28.20 69.81
CA VAL A 600 -65.55 28.83 71.07
C VAL A 600 -66.54 29.97 70.83
N THR A 601 -66.42 30.71 69.71
CA THR A 601 -67.39 31.76 69.33
C THR A 601 -68.67 31.20 68.70
N ASN A 602 -68.72 29.90 68.36
CA ASN A 602 -69.92 29.28 67.80
C ASN A 602 -71.04 29.14 68.86
N PRO A 603 -72.22 29.78 68.68
CA PRO A 603 -73.30 29.76 69.67
C PRO A 603 -73.93 28.37 69.91
N ALA A 604 -73.64 27.37 69.06
CA ALA A 604 -74.13 25.99 69.25
C ALA A 604 -73.44 25.23 70.41
N ASN A 605 -72.34 25.75 70.96
CA ASN A 605 -71.50 25.03 71.94
C ASN A 605 -71.71 25.45 73.42
N GLU A 606 -72.69 26.31 73.72
CA GLU A 606 -73.10 26.74 75.08
C GLU A 606 -71.98 27.20 76.05
N TYR A 607 -70.86 27.71 75.54
CA TYR A 607 -69.83 28.33 76.37
C TYR A 607 -70.34 29.62 77.02
N LYS A 608 -70.41 29.63 78.36
CA LYS A 608 -71.09 30.70 79.12
C LYS A 608 -70.40 32.08 79.09
N ASP A 609 -69.09 32.13 78.81
CA ASP A 609 -68.30 33.37 78.70
C ASP A 609 -67.18 33.23 77.64
N PRO A 610 -67.47 33.39 76.32
CA PRO A 610 -66.46 33.22 75.27
C PRO A 610 -65.32 34.26 75.36
N GLU A 611 -65.65 35.53 75.65
CA GLU A 611 -64.70 36.65 75.87
C GLU A 611 -63.68 36.36 77.00
N SER A 612 -64.08 35.58 78.00
CA SER A 612 -63.21 35.23 79.15
C SER A 612 -62.16 34.18 78.77
N ILE A 613 -62.47 33.35 77.77
CA ILE A 613 -61.66 32.19 77.34
C ILE A 613 -60.71 32.57 76.18
N VAL A 614 -61.16 33.42 75.25
CA VAL A 614 -60.39 33.80 74.04
C VAL A 614 -60.24 35.32 73.98
N ARG A 615 -59.14 35.83 74.53
CA ARG A 615 -58.96 37.26 74.84
C ARG A 615 -58.46 38.14 73.68
N ARG A 616 -58.10 37.58 72.53
CA ARG A 616 -57.52 38.32 71.40
C ARG A 616 -58.05 37.76 70.07
N PRO A 617 -58.34 38.61 69.06
CA PRO A 617 -58.68 38.13 67.73
C PRO A 617 -57.46 37.47 67.06
N PRO A 618 -57.65 36.48 66.16
CA PRO A 618 -56.54 35.74 65.55
C PRO A 618 -55.62 36.63 64.70
N GLN A 619 -56.12 37.76 64.19
CA GLN A 619 -55.32 38.78 63.52
C GLN A 619 -54.27 39.39 64.45
N GLN A 620 -54.64 39.75 65.68
CA GLN A 620 -53.72 40.33 66.66
C GLN A 620 -52.70 39.30 67.15
N VAL A 621 -53.11 38.04 67.30
CA VAL A 621 -52.18 36.92 67.58
C VAL A 621 -51.16 36.76 66.46
N ARG A 622 -51.59 36.85 65.19
CA ARG A 622 -50.68 36.78 64.03
C ARG A 622 -49.64 37.90 64.02
N THR A 623 -50.01 39.13 64.42
CA THR A 623 -49.10 40.29 64.52
C THR A 623 -48.17 40.23 65.74
N LEU A 624 -48.43 39.36 66.72
CA LEU A 624 -47.60 39.17 67.92
C LEU A 624 -46.62 37.98 67.80
N LEU A 625 -46.69 37.23 66.70
CA LEU A 625 -45.88 36.03 66.40
C LEU A 625 -45.11 36.14 65.08
N SER A 626 -45.17 37.32 64.44
CA SER A 626 -44.50 37.68 63.18
C SER A 626 -43.38 38.69 63.42
#